data_AF-I3CHJ1-F1
#
_entry.id   AF-I3CHJ1-F1
#
_cell.length_a   1.000
_cell.length_b   1.000
_cell.length_c   1.000
_cell.angle_alpha   90.00
_cell.angle_beta   90.00
_cell.angle_gamma   90.00
#
_symmetry.space_group_name_H-M   'P 1'
#
loop_
_entity.id
_entity.type
_entity.pdbx_description
1 polymer ?
#
loop_
_entity_poly.entity_id
_entity_poly.type
_entity_poly.pdbx_seq_one_letter_code
_entity_poly.pdbx_strand_id
1 'polypeptide(L)'
;MSGIKESYVQLRNADIDRLLDTCETVDDLSERIEQRLSQASKHFRHELDRHLNEVGSRQQAFAETLATLDLGEAIQAIEQQYTEQLQKLAQAFQQQITEQLPQNSGHYAALIQQKTREFTNALGAQQHQLHQELSEIAEQLYAQHLNEADQAQQWVTITQALLQFLQSHYTHHPQFFPFALQKLQGELLLAQSNLVQKNYQATIANSQQTWLAAQNLRLQLEQKEVEWQAYWHSARYSVLETLAIVEAQAQLTIAVGSGSEETQTAVDVDFWTKGKYAELYQQVQTLQWQLENRDFMPIEALQQILQQMANYQQTLANLVAEAKETLLASQLRNNIGQMIEEALYEAGWEVTDATYEGEDFREAMHLKLKNYQGDEIVTIINPDPNADYLMRNKLNILFFDRSSNDDTSRQERLRHIIRVLRAGGLECTQPVCVAGTENQASMETERLDFTQIRQGKAAPLTTRQR
;
A
#
# COMPACT_ATOMS: atom_id res chain seq x y z
N MET A 1 30.60 -0.31 46.33
CA MET A 1 29.85 -0.32 45.06
C MET A 1 30.75 0.11 43.90
N SER A 2 31.88 -0.57 43.70
CA SER A 2 32.62 -0.52 42.44
C SER A 2 31.85 -1.28 41.34
N GLY A 3 32.05 -0.91 40.07
CA GLY A 3 31.38 -1.49 38.90
C GLY A 3 30.49 -0.50 38.14
N ILE A 4 30.21 -0.83 36.89
CA ILE A 4 29.40 -0.01 35.98
C ILE A 4 27.98 0.08 36.53
N LYS A 5 27.42 1.29 36.62
CA LYS A 5 26.04 1.50 37.08
C LYS A 5 25.10 1.50 35.90
N GLU A 6 23.94 0.91 36.11
CA GLU A 6 22.89 0.74 35.12
C GLU A 6 21.56 1.22 35.71
N SER A 7 20.85 2.06 34.96
CA SER A 7 19.50 2.51 35.26
C SER A 7 18.71 2.60 33.96
N TYR A 8 17.39 2.47 34.05
CA TYR A 8 16.49 2.72 32.93
C TYR A 8 15.81 4.06 33.12
N VAL A 9 15.78 4.84 32.05
CA VAL A 9 15.28 6.22 32.01
C VAL A 9 14.26 6.33 30.89
N GLN A 10 13.08 6.87 31.18
CA GLN A 10 12.01 7.09 30.20
C GLN A 10 11.22 8.37 30.50
N LEU A 11 10.53 8.90 29.50
CA LEU A 11 9.51 9.94 29.68
C LEU A 11 8.29 9.36 30.41
N ARG A 12 7.50 10.22 31.06
CA ARG A 12 6.19 9.85 31.59
C ARG A 12 5.22 9.60 30.44
N ASN A 13 4.38 8.57 30.55
CA ASN A 13 3.47 8.16 29.47
C ASN A 13 2.59 9.31 28.93
N ALA A 14 2.07 10.18 29.81
CA ALA A 14 1.24 11.32 29.40
C ALA A 14 2.01 12.37 28.56
N ASP A 15 3.32 12.50 28.77
CA ASP A 15 4.17 13.41 28.00
C ASP A 15 4.57 12.78 26.65
N ILE A 16 4.67 11.45 26.57
CA ILE A 16 4.86 10.70 25.33
C ILE A 16 3.66 10.89 24.42
N ASP A 17 2.45 10.63 24.92
CA ASP A 17 1.21 10.76 24.14
C ASP A 17 1.04 12.18 23.60
N ARG A 18 1.30 13.19 24.45
CA ARG A 18 1.24 14.61 24.05
C ARG A 18 2.22 14.95 22.93
N LEU A 19 3.46 14.46 23.01
CA LEU A 19 4.48 14.72 21.99
C LEU A 19 4.12 14.06 20.66
N LEU A 20 3.57 12.85 20.70
CA LEU A 20 3.09 12.14 19.51
C LEU A 20 1.91 12.88 18.87
N ASP A 21 0.94 13.35 19.66
CA ASP A 21 -0.22 14.12 19.18
C ASP A 21 0.21 15.42 18.48
N THR A 22 1.16 16.18 19.05
CA THR A 22 1.70 17.39 18.39
C THR A 22 2.42 17.11 17.08
N CYS A 23 2.88 15.88 16.87
CA CYS A 23 3.51 15.46 15.62
C CYS A 23 2.48 15.05 14.54
N GLU A 24 1.20 14.92 14.84
CA GLU A 24 0.15 14.58 13.86
C GLU A 24 -0.33 15.80 13.06
N THR A 25 -0.28 16.99 13.64
CA THR A 25 -0.76 18.23 13.00
C THR A 25 0.29 18.83 12.06
N VAL A 26 0.34 18.37 10.81
CA VAL A 26 1.09 19.03 9.72
C VAL A 26 0.17 19.26 8.53
N ASP A 27 -0.49 20.42 8.53
CA ASP A 27 -1.54 20.82 7.59
C ASP A 27 -1.07 21.08 6.13
N ASP A 28 0.24 21.21 5.86
CA ASP A 28 0.75 21.52 4.51
C ASP A 28 0.90 20.29 3.58
N LEU A 29 0.95 19.09 4.16
CA LEU A 29 1.08 17.83 3.40
C LEU A 29 -0.23 17.41 2.75
N SER A 30 -1.34 17.64 3.45
CA SER A 30 -2.69 17.29 2.99
C SER A 30 -3.03 18.01 1.68
N GLU A 31 -2.71 19.30 1.54
CA GLU A 31 -3.05 20.06 0.33
C GLU A 31 -2.31 19.54 -0.91
N ARG A 32 -1.03 19.19 -0.78
CA ARG A 32 -0.23 18.64 -1.90
C ARG A 32 -0.71 17.24 -2.31
N ILE A 33 -1.03 16.41 -1.33
CA ILE A 33 -1.60 15.07 -1.56
C ILE A 33 -2.96 15.23 -2.24
N GLU A 34 -3.84 16.08 -1.72
CA GLU A 34 -5.17 16.35 -2.28
C GLU A 34 -5.11 16.85 -3.72
N GLN A 35 -4.19 17.77 -4.05
CA GLN A 35 -4.04 18.28 -5.42
C GLN A 35 -3.63 17.16 -6.38
N ARG A 36 -2.65 16.33 -6.01
CA ARG A 36 -2.20 15.19 -6.84
C ARG A 36 -3.29 14.12 -6.97
N LEU A 37 -3.97 13.78 -5.87
CA LEU A 37 -5.09 12.83 -5.89
C LEU A 37 -6.27 13.35 -6.69
N SER A 38 -6.57 14.65 -6.63
CA SER A 38 -7.61 15.28 -7.45
C SER A 38 -7.29 15.15 -8.93
N GLN A 39 -6.03 15.37 -9.33
CA GLN A 39 -5.59 15.18 -10.71
C GLN A 39 -5.66 13.70 -11.14
N ALA A 40 -5.19 12.78 -10.29
CA ALA A 40 -5.27 11.34 -10.53
C ALA A 40 -6.72 10.86 -10.65
N SER A 41 -7.62 11.36 -9.80
CA SER A 41 -9.05 11.04 -9.82
C SER A 41 -9.71 11.55 -11.10
N LYS A 42 -9.37 12.76 -11.56
CA LYS A 42 -9.84 13.28 -12.85
C LYS A 42 -9.35 12.43 -14.02
N HIS A 43 -8.08 12.02 -14.00
CA HIS A 43 -7.53 11.16 -15.05
C HIS A 43 -8.21 9.79 -15.07
N PHE A 44 -8.37 9.16 -13.90
CA PHE A 44 -9.10 7.91 -13.73
C PHE A 44 -10.54 8.00 -14.25
N ARG A 45 -11.26 9.08 -13.92
CA ARG A 45 -12.61 9.34 -14.44
C ARG A 45 -12.62 9.42 -15.97
N HIS A 46 -11.67 10.14 -16.56
CA HIS A 46 -11.52 10.20 -18.01
C HIS A 46 -11.23 8.84 -18.64
N GLU A 47 -10.42 7.98 -18.01
CA GLU A 47 -10.16 6.64 -18.51
C GLU A 47 -11.42 5.75 -18.44
N LEU A 48 -12.18 5.81 -17.33
CA LEU A 48 -13.46 5.11 -17.22
C LEU A 48 -14.49 5.60 -18.25
N ASP A 49 -14.64 6.92 -18.42
CA ASP A 49 -15.52 7.52 -19.42
C ASP A 49 -15.14 7.09 -20.84
N ARG A 50 -13.84 7.03 -21.16
CA ARG A 50 -13.35 6.47 -22.43
C ARG A 50 -13.82 5.04 -22.62
N HIS A 51 -13.78 4.21 -21.58
CA HIS A 51 -14.29 2.84 -21.67
C HIS A 51 -15.81 2.75 -21.82
N LEU A 52 -16.59 3.64 -21.20
CA LEU A 52 -18.04 3.69 -21.50
C LEU A 52 -18.29 4.00 -22.97
N ASN A 53 -17.52 4.92 -23.53
CA ASN A 53 -17.62 5.23 -24.95
C ASN A 53 -17.20 4.03 -25.82
N GLU A 54 -16.22 3.23 -25.39
CA GLU A 54 -15.85 1.98 -26.08
C GLU A 54 -16.95 0.91 -25.99
N VAL A 55 -17.57 0.73 -24.82
CA VAL A 55 -18.74 -0.16 -24.64
C VAL A 55 -19.86 0.29 -25.58
N GLY A 56 -20.21 1.58 -25.56
CA GLY A 56 -21.23 2.17 -26.43
C GLY A 56 -20.89 2.03 -27.92
N SER A 57 -19.63 2.23 -28.30
CA SER A 57 -19.15 2.06 -29.67
C SER A 57 -19.25 0.60 -30.14
N ARG A 58 -18.84 -0.37 -29.31
CA ARG A 58 -19.03 -1.80 -29.63
C ARG A 58 -20.50 -2.14 -29.80
N GLN A 59 -21.34 -1.64 -28.91
CA GLN A 59 -22.78 -1.83 -28.96
C GLN A 59 -23.40 -1.25 -30.24
N GLN A 60 -23.01 -0.04 -30.64
CA GLN A 60 -23.49 0.59 -31.86
C GLN A 60 -22.98 -0.14 -33.11
N ALA A 61 -21.70 -0.50 -33.17
CA ALA A 61 -21.13 -1.27 -34.27
C ALA A 61 -21.83 -2.64 -34.43
N PHE A 62 -22.22 -3.26 -33.31
CA PHE A 62 -22.99 -4.48 -33.33
C PHE A 62 -24.40 -4.26 -33.90
N ALA A 63 -25.11 -3.22 -33.43
CA ALA A 63 -26.42 -2.87 -33.96
C ALA A 63 -26.39 -2.55 -35.46
N GLU A 64 -25.35 -1.86 -35.94
CA GLU A 64 -25.12 -1.61 -37.37
C GLU A 64 -24.88 -2.90 -38.14
N THR A 65 -24.07 -3.82 -37.59
CA THR A 65 -23.86 -5.15 -38.18
C THR A 65 -25.18 -5.91 -38.32
N LEU A 66 -26.04 -5.88 -37.29
CA LEU A 66 -27.36 -6.50 -37.33
C LEU A 66 -28.33 -5.82 -38.29
N ALA A 67 -28.29 -4.49 -38.43
CA ALA A 67 -29.16 -3.76 -39.35
C ALA A 67 -28.87 -4.07 -40.82
N THR A 68 -27.62 -4.41 -41.16
CA THR A 68 -27.25 -4.86 -42.51
C THR A 68 -27.70 -6.28 -42.84
N LEU A 69 -28.05 -7.05 -41.82
CA LEU A 69 -28.52 -8.42 -41.95
C LEU A 69 -30.05 -8.38 -41.92
N ASP A 70 -30.71 -9.08 -42.83
CA ASP A 70 -32.18 -9.14 -42.95
C ASP A 70 -32.82 -9.98 -41.82
N LEU A 71 -32.27 -9.89 -40.61
CA LEU A 71 -32.81 -10.43 -39.37
C LEU A 71 -34.17 -9.76 -39.17
N GLY A 72 -35.27 -10.50 -39.32
CA GLY A 72 -36.62 -9.94 -39.22
C GLY A 72 -36.79 -9.01 -38.01
N GLU A 73 -37.67 -8.01 -38.16
CA GLU A 73 -37.83 -6.84 -37.25
C GLU A 73 -37.83 -7.19 -35.75
N ALA A 74 -38.34 -8.36 -35.38
CA ALA A 74 -38.40 -8.84 -34.01
C ALA A 74 -37.02 -9.08 -33.37
N ILE A 75 -36.04 -9.65 -34.11
CA ILE A 75 -34.68 -9.87 -33.57
C ILE A 75 -33.95 -8.55 -33.42
N GLN A 76 -34.11 -7.64 -34.38
CA GLN A 76 -33.52 -6.30 -34.31
C GLN A 76 -34.06 -5.51 -33.12
N ALA A 77 -35.36 -5.59 -32.84
CA ALA A 77 -35.98 -4.92 -31.70
C ALA A 77 -35.44 -5.43 -30.35
N ILE A 78 -35.31 -6.76 -30.19
CA ILE A 78 -34.75 -7.36 -28.97
C ILE A 78 -33.31 -6.95 -28.78
N GLU A 79 -32.47 -7.04 -29.80
CA GLU A 79 -31.06 -6.70 -29.67
C GLU A 79 -30.86 -5.21 -29.39
N GLN A 80 -31.69 -4.32 -29.96
CA GLN A 80 -31.67 -2.90 -29.61
C GLN A 80 -32.00 -2.67 -28.13
N GLN A 81 -33.09 -3.25 -27.64
CA GLN A 81 -33.46 -3.16 -26.23
C GLN A 81 -32.35 -3.70 -25.31
N TYR A 82 -31.74 -4.81 -25.70
CA TYR A 82 -30.67 -5.45 -24.96
C TYR A 82 -29.42 -4.56 -24.89
N THR A 83 -29.01 -4.01 -26.03
CA THR A 83 -27.88 -3.10 -26.14
C THR A 83 -28.07 -1.86 -25.27
N GLU A 84 -29.26 -1.25 -25.27
CA GLU A 84 -29.55 -0.10 -24.41
C GLU A 84 -29.46 -0.44 -22.92
N GLN A 85 -29.95 -1.61 -22.52
CA GLN A 85 -29.92 -2.05 -21.14
C GLN A 85 -28.49 -2.37 -20.66
N LEU A 86 -27.69 -3.01 -21.51
CA LEU A 86 -26.28 -3.27 -21.21
C LEU A 86 -25.50 -1.97 -21.02
N GLN A 87 -25.74 -0.97 -21.87
CA GLN A 87 -25.12 0.35 -21.74
C GLN A 87 -25.50 1.03 -20.42
N LYS A 88 -26.78 0.97 -20.02
CA LYS A 88 -27.25 1.50 -18.72
C LYS A 88 -26.61 0.79 -17.55
N LEU A 89 -26.50 -0.54 -17.60
CA LEU A 89 -25.86 -1.33 -16.54
C LEU A 89 -24.37 -1.01 -16.41
N ALA A 90 -23.65 -0.91 -17.55
CA ALA A 90 -22.24 -0.54 -17.56
C ALA A 90 -22.02 0.89 -17.00
N GLN A 91 -22.88 1.83 -17.38
CA GLN A 91 -22.85 3.20 -16.86
C GLN A 91 -23.10 3.25 -15.35
N ALA A 92 -24.12 2.55 -14.85
CA ALA A 92 -24.42 2.49 -13.43
C ALA A 92 -23.28 1.85 -12.62
N PHE A 93 -22.69 0.77 -13.14
CA PHE A 93 -21.54 0.12 -12.53
C PHE A 93 -20.37 1.10 -12.38
N GLN A 94 -20.01 1.82 -13.44
CA GLN A 94 -18.88 2.76 -13.38
C GLN A 94 -19.13 3.97 -12.49
N GLN A 95 -20.34 4.54 -12.51
CA GLN A 95 -20.70 5.66 -11.64
C GLN A 95 -20.52 5.27 -10.17
N GLN A 96 -21.00 4.09 -9.79
CA GLN A 96 -20.88 3.60 -8.42
C GLN A 96 -19.42 3.37 -8.00
N ILE A 97 -18.59 2.79 -8.88
CA ILE A 97 -17.15 2.64 -8.62
C ILE A 97 -16.49 4.00 -8.43
N THR A 98 -16.79 4.97 -9.30
CA THR A 98 -16.20 6.31 -9.27
C THR A 98 -16.59 7.11 -8.04
N GLU A 99 -17.85 7.02 -7.61
CA GLU A 99 -18.36 7.74 -6.45
C GLU A 99 -17.86 7.17 -5.12
N GLN A 100 -17.73 5.83 -5.05
CA GLN A 100 -17.35 5.14 -3.83
C GLN A 100 -15.84 4.86 -3.72
N LEU A 101 -15.06 5.15 -4.76
CA LEU A 101 -13.61 5.00 -4.75
C LEU A 101 -12.95 5.82 -3.62
N PRO A 102 -13.16 7.15 -3.53
CA PRO A 102 -12.47 7.98 -2.54
C PRO A 102 -12.83 7.63 -1.09
N GLN A 103 -14.00 7.02 -0.89
CA GLN A 103 -14.52 6.66 0.44
C GLN A 103 -13.99 5.31 0.92
N ASN A 104 -13.47 4.48 0.02
CA ASN A 104 -13.04 3.10 0.29
C ASN A 104 -11.56 2.89 -0.05
N SER A 105 -10.70 3.88 0.21
CA SER A 105 -9.25 3.72 0.06
C SER A 105 -8.77 2.45 0.79
N GLY A 106 -7.98 1.63 0.10
CA GLY A 106 -7.51 0.32 0.59
C GLY A 106 -8.50 -0.85 0.47
N HIS A 107 -9.77 -0.61 0.11
CA HIS A 107 -10.82 -1.65 0.00
C HIS A 107 -11.40 -1.78 -1.43
N TYR A 108 -10.70 -1.25 -2.44
CA TYR A 108 -11.14 -1.24 -3.83
C TYR A 108 -11.53 -2.62 -4.36
N ALA A 109 -10.76 -3.66 -4.04
CA ALA A 109 -11.02 -5.02 -4.52
C ALA A 109 -12.38 -5.56 -4.03
N ALA A 110 -12.75 -5.30 -2.78
CA ALA A 110 -14.02 -5.75 -2.22
C ALA A 110 -15.21 -5.01 -2.87
N LEU A 111 -15.06 -3.69 -3.08
CA LEU A 111 -16.06 -2.87 -3.76
C LEU A 111 -16.28 -3.35 -5.20
N ILE A 112 -15.21 -3.51 -5.99
CA ILE A 112 -15.31 -3.99 -7.37
C ILE A 112 -15.94 -5.37 -7.40
N GLN A 113 -15.51 -6.29 -6.53
CA GLN A 113 -16.08 -7.63 -6.48
C GLN A 113 -17.58 -7.62 -6.17
N GLN A 114 -18.03 -6.77 -5.24
CA GLN A 114 -19.45 -6.61 -4.94
C GLN A 114 -20.20 -6.11 -6.18
N LYS A 115 -19.72 -5.03 -6.80
CA LYS A 115 -20.37 -4.43 -7.97
C LYS A 115 -20.37 -5.34 -9.20
N THR A 116 -19.31 -6.13 -9.38
CA THR A 116 -19.24 -7.13 -10.44
C THR A 116 -20.28 -8.21 -10.21
N ARG A 117 -20.52 -8.65 -8.97
CA ARG A 117 -21.59 -9.63 -8.68
C ARG A 117 -22.97 -9.05 -8.97
N GLU A 118 -23.23 -7.81 -8.57
CA GLU A 118 -24.50 -7.10 -8.88
C GLU A 118 -24.72 -7.02 -10.40
N PHE A 119 -23.69 -6.61 -11.15
CA PHE A 119 -23.72 -6.56 -12.61
C PHE A 119 -23.91 -7.93 -13.26
N THR A 120 -23.22 -8.96 -12.77
CA THR A 120 -23.34 -10.35 -13.25
C THR A 120 -24.75 -10.89 -13.07
N ASN A 121 -25.37 -10.62 -11.92
CA ASN A 121 -26.73 -11.06 -11.64
C ASN A 121 -27.73 -10.35 -12.57
N ALA A 122 -27.54 -9.04 -12.81
CA ALA A 122 -28.36 -8.28 -13.74
C ALA A 122 -28.23 -8.81 -15.18
N LEU A 123 -27.00 -9.12 -15.62
CA LEU A 123 -26.75 -9.74 -16.93
C LEU A 123 -27.34 -11.15 -17.05
N GLY A 124 -27.28 -11.96 -15.99
CA GLY A 124 -27.86 -13.30 -15.98
C GLY A 124 -29.38 -13.29 -16.16
N ALA A 125 -30.08 -12.36 -15.49
CA ALA A 125 -31.51 -12.17 -15.69
C ALA A 125 -31.84 -11.78 -17.14
N GLN A 126 -31.02 -10.89 -17.72
CA GLN A 126 -31.14 -10.46 -19.11
C GLN A 126 -30.90 -11.59 -20.12
N GLN A 127 -29.90 -12.45 -19.86
CA GLN A 127 -29.64 -13.65 -20.68
C GLN A 127 -30.83 -14.60 -20.71
N HIS A 128 -31.44 -14.84 -19.56
CA HIS A 128 -32.61 -15.72 -19.48
C HIS A 128 -33.80 -15.15 -20.26
N GLN A 129 -34.03 -13.83 -20.18
CA GLN A 129 -35.09 -13.17 -20.94
C GLN A 129 -34.83 -13.25 -22.45
N LEU A 130 -33.62 -12.93 -22.89
CA LEU A 130 -33.23 -13.01 -24.31
C LEU A 130 -33.43 -14.43 -24.86
N HIS A 131 -33.04 -15.46 -24.09
CA HIS A 131 -33.21 -16.86 -24.51
C HIS A 131 -34.68 -17.26 -24.68
N GLN A 132 -35.57 -16.74 -23.83
CA GLN A 132 -37.01 -16.98 -23.93
C GLN A 132 -37.61 -16.29 -25.17
N GLU A 133 -37.33 -14.99 -25.34
CA GLU A 133 -37.86 -14.20 -26.46
C GLU A 133 -37.34 -14.72 -27.82
N LEU A 134 -36.09 -15.19 -27.89
CA LEU A 134 -35.53 -15.79 -29.09
C LEU A 134 -36.11 -17.16 -29.42
N SER A 135 -36.45 -17.97 -28.41
CA SER A 135 -37.16 -19.23 -28.63
C SER A 135 -38.53 -18.98 -29.26
N GLU A 136 -39.24 -17.96 -28.80
CA GLU A 136 -40.55 -17.57 -29.33
C GLU A 136 -40.46 -17.04 -30.77
N ILE A 137 -39.44 -16.25 -31.08
CA ILE A 137 -39.23 -15.74 -32.45
C ILE A 137 -38.75 -16.82 -33.41
N ALA A 138 -37.91 -17.75 -32.96
CA ALA A 138 -37.49 -18.89 -33.76
C ALA A 138 -38.71 -19.70 -34.22
N GLU A 139 -39.67 -19.96 -33.32
CA GLU A 139 -40.94 -20.61 -33.65
C GLU A 139 -41.81 -19.79 -34.62
N GLN A 140 -41.85 -18.46 -34.48
CA GLN A 140 -42.59 -17.58 -35.40
C GLN A 140 -41.97 -17.51 -36.79
N LEU A 141 -40.63 -17.50 -36.90
CA LEU A 141 -39.93 -17.52 -38.19
C LEU A 141 -40.14 -18.84 -38.93
N TYR A 142 -40.18 -19.98 -38.22
CA TYR A 142 -40.55 -21.27 -38.81
C TYR A 142 -41.95 -21.24 -39.47
N ALA A 143 -42.86 -20.40 -38.98
CA ALA A 143 -44.21 -20.28 -39.52
C ALA A 143 -44.33 -19.31 -40.73
N GLN A 144 -43.35 -18.43 -40.95
CA GLN A 144 -43.42 -17.36 -41.96
C GLN A 144 -42.60 -17.64 -43.23
N HIS A 145 -41.61 -18.53 -43.20
CA HIS A 145 -40.76 -18.79 -44.36
C HIS A 145 -41.33 -19.84 -45.33
N LEU A 146 -41.38 -19.49 -46.61
CA LEU A 146 -41.83 -20.35 -47.72
C LEU A 146 -40.71 -21.24 -48.30
N ASN A 147 -39.42 -21.02 -47.94
CA ASN A 147 -38.27 -21.74 -48.49
C ASN A 147 -37.17 -22.01 -47.44
N GLU A 148 -36.96 -23.29 -47.09
CA GLU A 148 -35.98 -23.73 -46.08
C GLU A 148 -34.51 -23.44 -46.46
N ALA A 149 -34.20 -23.40 -47.76
CA ALA A 149 -32.83 -23.17 -48.24
C ALA A 149 -32.34 -21.74 -47.97
N ASP A 150 -33.21 -20.75 -48.22
CA ASP A 150 -32.90 -19.34 -47.99
C ASP A 150 -32.74 -19.06 -46.49
N GLN A 151 -33.61 -19.66 -45.67
CA GLN A 151 -33.54 -19.57 -44.21
C GLN A 151 -32.24 -20.18 -43.67
N ALA A 152 -31.82 -21.35 -44.18
CA ALA A 152 -30.57 -21.98 -43.79
C ALA A 152 -29.34 -21.13 -44.15
N GLN A 153 -29.33 -20.53 -45.35
CA GLN A 153 -28.26 -19.62 -45.79
C GLN A 153 -28.20 -18.36 -44.91
N GLN A 154 -29.36 -17.79 -44.59
CA GLN A 154 -29.47 -16.59 -43.77
C GLN A 154 -28.91 -16.81 -42.36
N TRP A 155 -29.29 -17.91 -41.70
CA TRP A 155 -28.77 -18.24 -40.37
C TRP A 155 -27.25 -18.41 -40.36
N VAL A 156 -26.68 -19.08 -41.36
CA VAL A 156 -25.22 -19.21 -41.49
C VAL A 156 -24.56 -17.84 -41.61
N THR A 157 -25.11 -16.95 -42.43
CA THR A 157 -24.58 -15.59 -42.63
C THR A 157 -24.62 -14.76 -41.34
N ILE A 158 -25.73 -14.82 -40.59
CA ILE A 158 -25.88 -14.13 -39.30
C ILE A 158 -24.86 -14.65 -38.28
N THR A 159 -24.76 -15.97 -38.11
CA THR A 159 -23.81 -16.58 -37.17
C THR A 159 -22.38 -16.22 -37.55
N GLN A 160 -22.04 -16.22 -38.84
CA GLN A 160 -20.74 -15.81 -39.31
C GLN A 160 -20.42 -14.34 -38.99
N ALA A 161 -21.35 -13.42 -39.21
CA ALA A 161 -21.18 -12.02 -38.90
C ALA A 161 -20.92 -11.79 -37.40
N LEU A 162 -21.67 -12.46 -36.52
CA LEU A 162 -21.46 -12.39 -35.08
C LEU A 162 -20.08 -12.92 -34.67
N LEU A 163 -19.65 -14.07 -35.21
CA LEU A 163 -18.32 -14.62 -34.88
C LEU A 163 -17.18 -13.74 -35.38
N GLN A 164 -17.33 -13.10 -36.55
CA GLN A 164 -16.38 -12.11 -37.05
C GLN A 164 -16.34 -10.86 -36.16
N PHE A 165 -17.51 -10.37 -35.74
CA PHE A 165 -17.61 -9.25 -34.80
C PHE A 165 -16.89 -9.55 -33.47
N LEU A 166 -17.11 -10.74 -32.90
CA LEU A 166 -16.41 -11.15 -31.68
C LEU A 166 -14.90 -11.16 -31.85
N GLN A 167 -14.41 -11.62 -33.00
CA GLN A 167 -12.99 -11.65 -33.30
C GLN A 167 -12.37 -10.26 -33.45
N SER A 168 -13.09 -9.30 -34.03
CA SER A 168 -12.56 -7.96 -34.33
C SER A 168 -12.70 -6.97 -33.18
N HIS A 169 -13.72 -7.10 -32.33
CA HIS A 169 -14.05 -6.11 -31.30
C HIS A 169 -13.65 -6.50 -29.87
N TYR A 170 -13.28 -7.76 -29.60
CA TYR A 170 -12.86 -8.22 -28.27
C TYR A 170 -11.41 -8.72 -28.27
N THR A 171 -10.45 -7.82 -28.11
CA THR A 171 -9.02 -8.14 -28.19
C THR A 171 -8.57 -9.15 -27.13
N HIS A 172 -9.17 -9.13 -25.93
CA HIS A 172 -8.78 -10.01 -24.82
C HIS A 172 -9.53 -11.35 -24.80
N HIS A 173 -10.30 -11.66 -25.85
CA HIS A 173 -11.06 -12.91 -25.91
C HIS A 173 -10.20 -14.19 -25.71
N PRO A 174 -8.95 -14.29 -26.21
CA PRO A 174 -8.11 -15.46 -25.99
C PRO A 174 -7.67 -15.63 -24.53
N GLN A 175 -7.50 -14.52 -23.81
CA GLN A 175 -7.07 -14.51 -22.41
C GLN A 175 -8.22 -14.87 -21.47
N PHE A 176 -9.43 -14.36 -21.75
CA PHE A 176 -10.60 -14.64 -20.91
C PHE A 176 -11.21 -16.02 -21.16
N PHE A 177 -11.36 -16.41 -22.43
CA PHE A 177 -12.00 -17.67 -22.81
C PHE A 177 -11.18 -18.39 -23.89
N PRO A 178 -10.11 -19.11 -23.50
CA PRO A 178 -9.28 -19.86 -24.43
C PRO A 178 -10.12 -20.84 -25.26
N PHE A 179 -9.88 -20.88 -26.57
CA PHE A 179 -10.52 -21.79 -27.53
C PHE A 179 -12.05 -21.64 -27.71
N ALA A 180 -12.75 -20.77 -26.97
CA ALA A 180 -14.20 -20.64 -27.05
C ALA A 180 -14.66 -20.17 -28.45
N LEU A 181 -14.02 -19.14 -29.00
CA LEU A 181 -14.33 -18.65 -30.34
C LEU A 181 -13.99 -19.68 -31.43
N GLN A 182 -12.87 -20.39 -31.28
CA GLN A 182 -12.45 -21.44 -32.22
C GLN A 182 -13.43 -22.61 -32.25
N LYS A 183 -13.97 -22.99 -31.09
CA LYS A 183 -15.03 -24.02 -31.00
C LYS A 183 -16.26 -23.59 -31.81
N LEU A 184 -16.75 -22.37 -31.62
CA LEU A 184 -17.92 -21.86 -32.33
C LEU A 184 -17.68 -21.72 -33.84
N GLN A 185 -16.47 -21.33 -34.25
CA GLN A 185 -16.06 -21.34 -35.66
C GLN A 185 -16.10 -22.77 -36.24
N GLY A 186 -15.68 -23.78 -35.47
CA GLY A 186 -15.80 -25.18 -35.85
C GLY A 186 -17.26 -25.64 -36.03
N GLU A 187 -18.15 -25.24 -35.13
CA GLU A 187 -19.59 -25.53 -35.24
C GLU A 187 -20.22 -24.85 -36.48
N LEU A 188 -19.82 -23.62 -36.79
CA LEU A 188 -20.25 -22.92 -38.01
C LEU A 188 -19.78 -23.65 -39.29
N LEU A 189 -18.54 -24.17 -39.30
CA LEU A 189 -18.04 -24.98 -40.43
C LEU A 189 -18.88 -26.24 -40.66
N LEU A 190 -19.36 -26.88 -39.58
CA LEU A 190 -20.29 -28.02 -39.70
C LEU A 190 -21.63 -27.59 -40.29
N ALA A 191 -22.18 -26.45 -39.87
CA ALA A 191 -23.41 -25.91 -40.43
C ALA A 191 -23.27 -25.55 -41.93
N GLN A 192 -22.13 -24.97 -42.33
CA GLN A 192 -21.79 -24.68 -43.72
C GLN A 192 -21.66 -25.96 -44.56
N SER A 193 -21.05 -27.02 -44.01
CA SER A 193 -20.97 -28.33 -44.68
C SER A 193 -22.37 -28.94 -44.90
N ASN A 194 -23.23 -28.89 -43.89
CA ASN A 194 -24.63 -29.35 -44.00
C ASN A 194 -25.41 -28.57 -45.08
N LEU A 195 -25.12 -27.27 -45.23
CA LEU A 195 -25.77 -26.42 -46.21
C LEU A 195 -25.41 -26.85 -47.65
N VAL A 196 -24.13 -27.13 -47.90
CA VAL A 196 -23.65 -27.66 -49.19
C VAL A 196 -24.29 -29.02 -49.51
N GLN A 197 -24.52 -29.84 -48.49
CA GLN A 197 -25.19 -31.13 -48.61
C GLN A 197 -26.73 -31.02 -48.72
N LYS A 198 -27.30 -29.81 -48.68
CA LYS A 198 -28.74 -29.53 -48.69
C LYS A 198 -29.50 -30.08 -47.49
N ASN A 199 -28.82 -30.32 -46.38
CA ASN A 199 -29.44 -30.72 -45.11
C ASN A 199 -29.93 -29.47 -44.35
N TYR A 200 -30.91 -28.76 -44.91
CA TYR A 200 -31.31 -27.42 -44.45
C TYR A 200 -31.76 -27.37 -42.99
N GLN A 201 -32.56 -28.36 -42.54
CA GLN A 201 -33.01 -28.42 -41.14
C GLN A 201 -31.85 -28.55 -40.15
N ALA A 202 -30.84 -29.36 -40.49
CA ALA A 202 -29.63 -29.49 -39.67
C ALA A 202 -28.77 -28.21 -39.70
N THR A 203 -28.70 -27.53 -40.84
CA THR A 203 -28.03 -26.22 -40.94
C THR A 203 -28.70 -25.17 -40.07
N ILE A 204 -30.04 -25.06 -40.13
CA ILE A 204 -30.80 -24.09 -39.34
C ILE A 204 -30.59 -24.34 -37.84
N ALA A 205 -30.80 -25.58 -37.38
CA ALA A 205 -30.65 -25.93 -35.97
C ALA A 205 -29.22 -25.67 -35.46
N ASN A 206 -28.20 -26.12 -36.20
CA ASN A 206 -26.80 -25.90 -35.81
C ASN A 206 -26.45 -24.41 -35.79
N SER A 207 -26.87 -23.64 -36.80
CA SER A 207 -26.55 -22.21 -36.89
C SER A 207 -27.22 -21.41 -35.78
N GLN A 208 -28.47 -21.72 -35.44
CA GLN A 208 -29.19 -21.12 -34.31
C GLN A 208 -28.51 -21.43 -32.98
N GLN A 209 -28.14 -22.70 -32.75
CA GLN A 209 -27.43 -23.09 -31.54
C GLN A 209 -26.06 -22.39 -31.42
N THR A 210 -25.28 -22.35 -32.49
CA THR A 210 -23.99 -21.66 -32.51
C THR A 210 -24.16 -20.15 -32.34
N TRP A 211 -25.21 -19.55 -32.91
CA TRP A 211 -25.52 -18.14 -32.73
C TRP A 211 -25.87 -17.83 -31.27
N LEU A 212 -26.75 -18.60 -30.63
CA LEU A 212 -27.06 -18.46 -29.20
C LEU A 212 -25.81 -18.61 -28.32
N ALA A 213 -24.95 -19.58 -28.63
CA ALA A 213 -23.70 -19.78 -27.92
C ALA A 213 -22.71 -18.61 -28.12
N ALA A 214 -22.65 -18.05 -29.32
CA ALA A 214 -21.85 -16.86 -29.62
C ALA A 214 -22.39 -15.59 -28.93
N GLN A 215 -23.71 -15.44 -28.83
CA GLN A 215 -24.35 -14.38 -28.06
C GLN A 215 -24.00 -14.49 -26.58
N ASN A 216 -24.09 -15.69 -26.00
CA ASN A 216 -23.65 -15.92 -24.62
C ASN A 216 -22.17 -15.57 -24.41
N LEU A 217 -21.31 -15.95 -25.36
CA LEU A 217 -19.89 -15.59 -25.32
C LEU A 217 -19.68 -14.07 -25.38
N ARG A 218 -20.42 -13.34 -26.22
CA ARG A 218 -20.38 -11.86 -26.31
C ARG A 218 -20.60 -11.23 -24.94
N LEU A 219 -21.60 -11.72 -24.21
CA LEU A 219 -22.00 -11.17 -22.91
C LEU A 219 -20.99 -11.49 -21.82
N GLN A 220 -20.48 -12.72 -21.82
CA GLN A 220 -19.40 -13.11 -20.90
C GLN A 220 -18.12 -12.31 -21.16
N LEU A 221 -17.80 -12.04 -22.43
CA LEU A 221 -16.68 -11.18 -22.81
C LEU A 221 -16.91 -9.75 -22.34
N GLU A 222 -18.08 -9.17 -22.57
CA GLU A 222 -18.39 -7.81 -22.13
C GLU A 222 -18.32 -7.67 -20.61
N GLN A 223 -18.84 -8.66 -19.88
CA GLN A 223 -18.69 -8.74 -18.43
C GLN A 223 -17.23 -8.78 -18.00
N LYS A 224 -16.41 -9.61 -18.65
CA LYS A 224 -14.99 -9.74 -18.31
C LYS A 224 -14.18 -8.50 -18.67
N GLU A 225 -14.50 -7.82 -19.77
CA GLU A 225 -13.88 -6.54 -20.14
C GLU A 225 -14.20 -5.46 -19.09
N VAL A 226 -15.48 -5.30 -18.72
CA VAL A 226 -15.88 -4.31 -17.70
C VAL A 226 -15.22 -4.62 -16.34
N GLU A 227 -15.22 -5.88 -15.92
CA GLU A 227 -14.56 -6.33 -14.69
C GLU A 227 -13.05 -6.04 -14.73
N TRP A 228 -12.38 -6.47 -15.80
CA TRP A 228 -10.94 -6.30 -15.98
C TRP A 228 -10.53 -4.82 -15.93
N GLN A 229 -11.24 -3.97 -16.66
CA GLN A 229 -10.98 -2.52 -16.68
C GLN A 229 -11.15 -1.90 -15.30
N ALA A 230 -12.19 -2.28 -14.56
CA ALA A 230 -12.40 -1.76 -13.20
C ALA A 230 -11.21 -2.07 -12.28
N TYR A 231 -10.73 -3.32 -12.32
CA TYR A 231 -9.54 -3.72 -11.56
C TYR A 231 -8.27 -3.03 -12.04
N TRP A 232 -8.08 -2.93 -13.36
CA TRP A 232 -6.91 -2.32 -13.97
C TRP A 232 -6.75 -0.86 -13.54
N HIS A 233 -7.81 -0.08 -13.70
CA HIS A 233 -7.80 1.34 -13.34
C HIS A 233 -7.70 1.55 -11.83
N SER A 234 -8.38 0.73 -11.03
CA SER A 234 -8.31 0.84 -9.58
C SER A 234 -6.91 0.49 -9.05
N ALA A 235 -6.24 -0.50 -9.65
CA ALA A 235 -4.86 -0.82 -9.32
C ALA A 235 -3.92 0.35 -9.65
N ARG A 236 -4.06 0.94 -10.84
CA ARG A 236 -3.29 2.14 -11.23
C ARG A 236 -3.54 3.32 -10.29
N TYR A 237 -4.80 3.59 -9.96
CA TYR A 237 -5.15 4.66 -9.03
C TYR A 237 -4.56 4.41 -7.63
N SER A 238 -4.67 3.19 -7.10
CA SER A 238 -4.13 2.84 -5.78
C SER A 238 -2.60 2.94 -5.71
N VAL A 239 -1.89 2.59 -6.79
CA VAL A 239 -0.44 2.78 -6.90
C VAL A 239 -0.08 4.26 -6.92
N LEU A 240 -0.77 5.06 -7.75
CA LEU A 240 -0.56 6.51 -7.82
C LEU A 240 -0.86 7.21 -6.49
N GLU A 241 -1.93 6.80 -5.81
CA GLU A 241 -2.30 7.29 -4.47
C GLU A 241 -1.19 7.00 -3.48
N THR A 242 -0.72 5.75 -3.43
CA THR A 242 0.36 5.35 -2.52
C THR A 242 1.66 6.10 -2.83
N LEU A 243 2.04 6.26 -4.09
CA LEU A 243 3.22 7.04 -4.48
C LEU A 243 3.10 8.51 -4.06
N ALA A 244 1.93 9.13 -4.25
CA ALA A 244 1.71 10.51 -3.85
C ALA A 244 1.88 10.69 -2.33
N ILE A 245 1.39 9.74 -1.53
CA ILE A 245 1.53 9.77 -0.07
C ILE A 245 2.99 9.53 0.34
N VAL A 246 3.67 8.54 -0.26
CA VAL A 246 5.10 8.27 0.02
C VAL A 246 5.96 9.48 -0.36
N GLU A 247 5.76 10.09 -1.52
CA GLU A 247 6.57 11.26 -1.90
C GLU A 247 6.32 12.47 -1.01
N ALA A 248 5.08 12.67 -0.55
CA ALA A 248 4.75 13.74 0.38
C ALA A 248 5.36 13.50 1.77
N GLN A 249 5.37 12.26 2.25
CA GLN A 249 5.80 11.93 3.60
C GLN A 249 7.32 11.71 3.73
N ALA A 250 8.10 11.78 2.66
CA ALA A 250 9.55 11.56 2.70
C ALA A 250 10.27 12.55 3.64
N GLN A 251 9.81 13.80 3.66
CA GLN A 251 10.31 14.85 4.55
C GLN A 251 9.15 15.47 5.34
N LEU A 252 9.15 15.25 6.65
CA LEU A 252 8.15 15.81 7.56
C LEU A 252 8.77 16.96 8.33
N THR A 253 7.96 17.92 8.78
CA THR A 253 8.41 18.91 9.76
C THR A 253 7.61 18.68 11.03
N ILE A 254 8.29 18.41 12.14
CA ILE A 254 7.64 18.27 13.44
C ILE A 254 8.05 19.44 14.34
N ALA A 255 7.10 19.92 15.14
CA ALA A 255 7.41 20.84 16.23
C ALA A 255 7.87 20.03 17.44
N VAL A 256 9.08 20.30 17.92
CA VAL A 256 9.65 19.67 19.12
C VAL A 256 9.86 20.76 20.17
N GLY A 257 9.26 20.60 21.35
CA GLY A 257 9.35 21.54 22.47
C GLY A 257 8.01 21.74 23.18
N SER A 258 7.97 22.69 24.13
CA SER A 258 6.72 23.09 24.79
C SER A 258 6.63 24.61 24.93
N GLY A 259 5.54 25.21 24.45
CA GLY A 259 5.27 26.64 24.63
C GLY A 259 6.10 27.53 23.71
N SER A 260 6.78 28.54 24.25
CA SER A 260 7.52 29.55 23.47
C SER A 260 8.86 29.08 22.88
N GLU A 261 9.25 27.82 23.12
CA GLU A 261 10.50 27.20 22.65
C GLU A 261 10.27 26.09 21.60
N GLU A 262 9.10 26.07 20.95
CA GLU A 262 8.85 25.13 19.86
C GLU A 262 9.81 25.37 18.69
N THR A 263 10.62 24.36 18.40
CA THR A 263 11.54 24.36 17.27
C THR A 263 11.03 23.40 16.20
N GLN A 264 11.02 23.87 14.95
CA GLN A 264 10.66 23.03 13.81
C GLN A 264 11.87 22.19 13.40
N THR A 265 11.72 20.86 13.45
CA THR A 265 12.74 19.91 13.05
C THR A 265 12.28 19.13 11.83
N ALA A 266 13.12 19.11 10.79
CA ALA A 266 12.89 18.28 9.62
C ALA A 266 13.20 16.81 9.93
N VAL A 267 12.30 15.92 9.54
CA VAL A 267 12.39 14.47 9.70
C VAL A 267 12.57 13.85 8.33
N ASP A 268 13.74 13.28 8.08
CA ASP A 268 13.99 12.40 6.94
C ASP A 268 13.53 10.98 7.31
N VAL A 269 12.38 10.58 6.79
CA VAL A 269 11.74 9.31 7.18
C VAL A 269 12.60 8.11 6.79
N ASP A 270 13.34 8.18 5.68
CA ASP A 270 14.20 7.09 5.24
C ASP A 270 15.43 6.93 6.14
N PHE A 271 16.05 8.06 6.53
CA PHE A 271 17.13 8.04 7.50
C PHE A 271 16.67 7.41 8.82
N TRP A 272 15.54 7.87 9.38
CA TRP A 272 15.08 7.39 10.69
C TRP A 272 14.56 5.94 10.69
N THR A 273 14.20 5.39 9.52
CA THR A 273 13.75 3.98 9.36
C THR A 273 14.83 3.05 8.83
N LYS A 274 16.09 3.49 8.76
CA LYS A 274 17.23 2.68 8.29
C LYS A 274 17.04 2.14 6.86
N GLY A 275 16.44 2.91 5.95
CA GLY A 275 16.32 2.55 4.54
C GLY A 275 15.05 1.77 4.16
N LYS A 276 14.24 1.33 5.14
CA LYS A 276 12.99 0.59 4.88
C LYS A 276 11.99 1.40 4.05
N TYR A 277 12.02 2.73 4.21
CA TYR A 277 11.15 3.63 3.48
C TYR A 277 11.48 3.66 1.98
N ALA A 278 12.76 3.79 1.63
CA ALA A 278 13.24 3.73 0.25
C ALA A 278 12.97 2.36 -0.38
N GLU A 279 13.10 1.27 0.38
CA GLU A 279 12.73 -0.07 -0.09
C GLU A 279 11.24 -0.16 -0.45
N LEU A 280 10.35 0.36 0.41
CA LEU A 280 8.92 0.41 0.13
C LEU A 280 8.63 1.27 -1.12
N TYR A 281 9.25 2.45 -1.24
CA TYR A 281 9.09 3.31 -2.41
C TYR A 281 9.48 2.59 -3.71
N GLN A 282 10.61 1.88 -3.73
CA GLN A 282 11.06 1.08 -4.88
C GLN A 282 10.07 -0.05 -5.24
N GLN A 283 9.48 -0.71 -4.24
CA GLN A 283 8.46 -1.74 -4.46
C GLN A 283 7.21 -1.15 -5.14
N VAL A 284 6.73 0.01 -4.68
CA VAL A 284 5.57 0.69 -5.28
C VAL A 284 5.89 1.16 -6.71
N GLN A 285 7.08 1.73 -6.96
CA GLN A 285 7.52 2.12 -8.30
C GLN A 285 7.60 0.93 -9.27
N THR A 286 8.03 -0.24 -8.78
CA THR A 286 8.05 -1.46 -9.58
C THR A 286 6.64 -1.86 -10.03
N LEU A 287 5.64 -1.76 -9.15
CA LEU A 287 4.25 -2.03 -9.50
C LEU A 287 3.69 -1.02 -10.50
N GLN A 288 4.03 0.27 -10.34
CA GLN A 288 3.68 1.30 -11.32
C GLN A 288 4.22 0.94 -12.71
N TRP A 289 5.52 0.64 -12.79
CA TRP A 289 6.17 0.28 -14.04
C TRP A 289 5.53 -0.97 -14.68
N GLN A 290 5.18 -1.98 -13.89
CA GLN A 290 4.50 -3.18 -14.39
C GLN A 290 3.11 -2.89 -14.97
N LEU A 291 2.36 -1.97 -14.37
CA LEU A 291 1.04 -1.57 -14.86
C LEU A 291 1.13 -0.66 -16.10
N GLU A 292 2.18 0.15 -16.23
CA GLU A 292 2.35 1.03 -17.39
C GLU A 292 2.92 0.32 -18.62
N ASN A 293 3.69 -0.76 -18.43
CA ASN A 293 4.43 -1.43 -19.51
C ASN A 293 3.86 -2.80 -19.93
N ARG A 294 2.66 -3.15 -19.46
CA ARG A 294 1.96 -4.37 -19.88
C ARG A 294 0.66 -4.03 -20.58
N ASP A 295 0.40 -4.69 -21.70
CA ASP A 295 -0.85 -4.55 -22.43
C ASP A 295 -2.01 -5.29 -21.74
N PHE A 296 -1.71 -6.36 -21.00
CA PHE A 296 -2.70 -7.16 -20.29
C PHE A 296 -2.14 -7.74 -18.98
N MET A 297 -2.98 -7.75 -17.95
CA MET A 297 -2.71 -8.42 -16.68
C MET A 297 -3.97 -9.18 -16.21
N PRO A 298 -3.88 -10.45 -15.80
CA PRO A 298 -5.04 -11.19 -15.30
C PRO A 298 -5.71 -10.50 -14.11
N ILE A 299 -7.03 -10.68 -13.98
CA ILE A 299 -7.83 -10.09 -12.90
C ILE A 299 -7.28 -10.50 -11.53
N GLU A 300 -6.83 -11.74 -11.38
CA GLU A 300 -6.26 -12.27 -10.15
C GLU A 300 -4.98 -11.53 -9.75
N ALA A 301 -4.13 -11.18 -10.73
CA ALA A 301 -2.92 -10.41 -10.49
C ALA A 301 -3.26 -8.96 -10.10
N LEU A 302 -4.26 -8.35 -10.71
CA LEU A 302 -4.74 -7.01 -10.34
C LEU A 302 -5.33 -6.98 -8.93
N GLN A 303 -6.07 -8.02 -8.55
CA GLN A 303 -6.57 -8.19 -7.18
C GLN A 303 -5.43 -8.31 -6.16
N GLN A 304 -4.38 -9.07 -6.49
CA GLN A 304 -3.19 -9.18 -5.64
C GLN A 304 -2.48 -7.83 -5.48
N ILE A 305 -2.36 -7.04 -6.55
CA ILE A 305 -1.81 -5.68 -6.47
C ILE A 305 -2.64 -4.83 -5.51
N LEU A 306 -3.96 -4.82 -5.64
CA LEU A 306 -4.83 -4.04 -4.74
C LEU A 306 -4.68 -4.45 -3.26
N GLN A 307 -4.53 -5.75 -2.99
CA GLN A 307 -4.27 -6.25 -1.63
C GLN A 307 -2.89 -5.84 -1.12
N GLN A 308 -1.86 -5.94 -1.96
CA GLN A 308 -0.51 -5.47 -1.63
C GLN A 308 -0.51 -3.97 -1.33
N MET A 309 -1.32 -3.19 -2.06
CA MET A 309 -1.39 -1.75 -1.87
C MET A 309 -2.01 -1.35 -0.53
N ALA A 310 -3.07 -2.03 -0.09
CA ALA A 310 -3.61 -1.83 1.25
C ALA A 310 -2.54 -2.11 2.33
N ASN A 311 -1.74 -3.17 2.15
CA ASN A 311 -0.66 -3.51 3.08
C ASN A 311 0.49 -2.47 3.04
N TYR A 312 0.85 -1.97 1.87
CA TYR A 312 1.87 -0.92 1.72
C TYR A 312 1.42 0.40 2.33
N GLN A 313 0.15 0.79 2.22
CA GLN A 313 -0.38 1.98 2.89
C GLN A 313 -0.30 1.84 4.43
N GLN A 314 -0.65 0.68 4.99
CA GLN A 314 -0.48 0.44 6.42
C GLN A 314 1.01 0.44 6.83
N THR A 315 1.86 -0.17 6.02
CA THR A 315 3.31 -0.24 6.28
C THR A 315 3.92 1.16 6.26
N LEU A 316 3.51 2.01 5.31
CA LEU A 316 3.91 3.40 5.21
C LEU A 316 3.55 4.19 6.48
N ALA A 317 2.30 4.07 6.95
CA ALA A 317 1.85 4.71 8.18
C ALA A 317 2.72 4.29 9.38
N ASN A 318 3.01 2.99 9.50
CA ASN A 318 3.86 2.45 10.56
C ASN A 318 5.32 2.96 10.46
N LEU A 319 5.89 3.05 9.24
CA LEU A 319 7.24 3.56 9.03
C LEU A 319 7.36 5.04 9.38
N VAL A 320 6.34 5.84 9.05
CA VAL A 320 6.29 7.25 9.45
C VAL A 320 6.21 7.39 10.97
N ALA A 321 5.41 6.57 11.64
CA ALA A 321 5.36 6.53 13.10
C ALA A 321 6.73 6.11 13.69
N GLU A 322 7.34 5.04 13.18
CA GLU A 322 8.68 4.56 13.57
C GLU A 322 9.73 5.67 13.42
N ALA A 323 9.70 6.44 12.32
CA ALA A 323 10.61 7.55 12.10
C ALA A 323 10.47 8.65 13.16
N LYS A 324 9.23 9.07 13.44
CA LYS A 324 8.92 10.09 14.46
C LYS A 324 9.37 9.62 15.84
N GLU A 325 9.04 8.38 16.20
CA GLU A 325 9.43 7.80 17.48
C GLU A 325 10.95 7.71 17.64
N THR A 326 11.66 7.28 16.59
CA THR A 326 13.13 7.16 16.63
C THR A 326 13.82 8.51 16.78
N LEU A 327 13.31 9.54 16.10
CA LEU A 327 13.79 10.92 16.24
C LEU A 327 13.56 11.44 17.66
N LEU A 328 12.35 11.32 18.20
CA LEU A 328 12.03 11.76 19.55
C LEU A 328 12.85 10.99 20.60
N ALA A 329 13.07 9.68 20.41
CA ALA A 329 13.94 8.89 21.26
C ALA A 329 15.39 9.40 21.22
N SER A 330 15.89 9.82 20.05
CA SER A 330 17.20 10.44 19.90
C SER A 330 17.30 11.78 20.64
N GLN A 331 16.27 12.63 20.54
CA GLN A 331 16.19 13.89 21.28
C GLN A 331 16.14 13.65 22.80
N LEU A 332 15.40 12.65 23.25
CA LEU A 332 15.37 12.25 24.65
C LEU A 332 16.76 11.85 25.15
N ARG A 333 17.54 11.10 24.36
CA ARG A 333 18.93 10.77 24.71
C ARG A 333 19.77 12.04 24.89
N ASN A 334 19.65 12.98 23.96
CA ASN A 334 20.33 14.27 24.06
C ASN A 334 19.96 15.03 25.33
N ASN A 335 18.67 15.13 25.63
CA ASN A 335 18.15 15.80 26.83
C ASN A 335 18.64 15.12 28.12
N ILE A 336 18.64 13.78 28.19
CA ILE A 336 19.21 13.04 29.32
C ILE A 336 20.69 13.41 29.50
N GLY A 337 21.45 13.50 28.40
CA GLY A 337 22.85 13.93 28.41
C GLY A 337 23.03 15.33 29.01
N GLN A 338 22.26 16.31 28.53
CA GLN A 338 22.28 17.69 29.04
C GLN A 338 21.91 17.77 30.53
N MET A 339 20.89 17.02 30.96
CA MET A 339 20.50 16.97 32.36
C MET A 339 21.58 16.35 33.26
N ILE A 340 22.34 15.37 32.75
CA ILE A 340 23.49 14.80 33.47
C ILE A 340 24.62 15.82 33.58
N GLU A 341 24.90 16.57 32.51
CA GLU A 341 25.87 17.67 32.52
C GLU A 341 25.51 18.71 33.58
N GLU A 342 24.28 19.23 33.56
CA GLU A 342 23.77 20.19 34.54
C GLU A 342 23.86 19.64 35.97
N ALA A 343 23.47 18.38 36.18
CA ALA A 343 23.52 17.73 37.50
C ALA A 343 24.94 17.62 38.07
N LEU A 344 25.97 17.57 37.23
CA LEU A 344 27.35 17.38 37.66
C LEU A 344 28.17 18.68 37.62
N TYR A 345 27.68 19.71 36.91
CA TYR A 345 28.35 21.00 36.78
C TYR A 345 28.61 21.68 38.12
N GLU A 346 27.60 21.80 38.98
CA GLU A 346 27.76 22.39 40.32
C GLU A 346 28.72 21.60 41.23
N ALA A 347 28.93 20.31 40.93
CA ALA A 347 29.89 19.46 41.63
C ALA A 347 31.32 19.54 41.05
N GLY A 348 31.58 20.48 40.14
CA GLY A 348 32.90 20.75 39.56
C GLY A 348 33.31 19.80 38.44
N TRP A 349 32.33 19.21 37.74
CA TRP A 349 32.55 18.38 36.55
C TRP A 349 32.20 19.16 35.30
N GLU A 350 33.06 19.06 34.28
CA GLU A 350 32.84 19.70 32.99
C GLU A 350 32.82 18.65 31.89
N VAL A 351 31.94 18.81 30.91
CA VAL A 351 31.92 17.97 29.71
C VAL A 351 33.14 18.30 28.85
N THR A 352 33.93 17.27 28.55
CA THR A 352 35.14 17.37 27.74
C THR A 352 34.95 16.83 26.32
N ASP A 353 34.01 15.89 26.13
CA ASP A 353 33.62 15.37 24.83
C ASP A 353 32.20 14.76 24.90
N ALA A 354 31.45 14.84 23.80
CA ALA A 354 30.12 14.25 23.65
C ALA A 354 29.90 13.85 22.18
N THR A 355 29.34 12.66 21.95
CA THR A 355 29.10 12.15 20.59
C THR A 355 28.05 11.04 20.58
N TYR A 356 27.40 10.86 19.43
CA TYR A 356 26.70 9.60 19.15
C TYR A 356 27.68 8.55 18.64
N GLU A 357 27.41 7.29 18.94
CA GLU A 357 28.17 6.17 18.41
C GLU A 357 28.11 6.15 16.87
N GLY A 358 29.26 6.09 16.21
CA GLY A 358 29.36 6.11 14.76
C GLY A 358 28.91 7.42 14.09
N GLU A 359 28.74 8.52 14.86
CA GLU A 359 28.09 9.75 14.40
C GLU A 359 26.65 9.51 13.88
N ASP A 360 26.00 8.46 14.39
CA ASP A 360 24.63 8.09 14.04
C ASP A 360 23.67 8.44 15.18
N PHE A 361 22.82 9.44 14.96
CA PHE A 361 21.85 9.91 15.95
C PHE A 361 20.85 8.83 16.42
N ARG A 362 20.72 7.72 15.69
CA ARG A 362 19.85 6.59 16.06
C ARG A 362 20.49 5.70 17.12
N GLU A 363 21.80 5.77 17.29
CA GLU A 363 22.57 4.91 18.17
C GLU A 363 22.79 5.55 19.56
N ALA A 364 23.66 4.95 20.37
CA ALA A 364 23.91 5.37 21.75
C ALA A 364 24.57 6.75 21.83
N MET A 365 24.18 7.54 22.83
CA MET A 365 24.84 8.82 23.12
C MET A 365 25.88 8.64 24.23
N HIS A 366 27.08 9.15 23.99
CA HIS A 366 28.21 9.11 24.92
C HIS A 366 28.56 10.51 25.40
N LEU A 367 28.74 10.67 26.72
CA LEU A 367 29.25 11.90 27.32
C LEU A 367 30.46 11.58 28.20
N LYS A 368 31.50 12.41 28.09
CA LYS A 368 32.71 12.33 28.90
C LYS A 368 32.87 13.57 29.74
N LEU A 369 32.81 13.40 31.05
CA LEU A 369 33.01 14.48 32.02
C LEU A 369 34.35 14.32 32.73
N LYS A 370 34.95 15.45 33.12
CA LYS A 370 36.21 15.50 33.86
C LYS A 370 36.13 16.53 34.98
N ASN A 371 36.74 16.23 36.12
CA ASN A 371 36.89 17.20 37.22
C ASN A 371 38.29 17.83 37.26
N TYR A 372 38.47 18.83 38.13
CA TYR A 372 39.77 19.50 38.35
C TYR A 372 40.86 18.57 38.88
N GLN A 373 40.49 17.45 39.52
CA GLN A 373 41.42 16.44 40.05
C GLN A 373 41.89 15.44 38.99
N GLY A 374 41.32 15.50 37.77
CA GLY A 374 41.66 14.63 36.66
C GLY A 374 40.94 13.29 36.65
N ASP A 375 39.94 13.10 37.49
CA ASP A 375 39.01 11.96 37.42
C ASP A 375 38.07 12.13 36.24
N GLU A 376 37.66 11.01 35.63
CA GLU A 376 36.80 11.00 34.44
C GLU A 376 35.52 10.18 34.71
N ILE A 377 34.39 10.66 34.18
CA ILE A 377 33.11 9.94 34.16
C ILE A 377 32.70 9.77 32.71
N VAL A 378 32.26 8.57 32.35
CA VAL A 378 31.62 8.33 31.06
C VAL A 378 30.19 7.87 31.29
N THR A 379 29.25 8.55 30.65
CA THR A 379 27.85 8.12 30.61
C THR A 379 27.48 7.67 29.21
N ILE A 380 26.81 6.54 29.11
CA ILE A 380 26.35 5.95 27.85
C ILE A 380 24.83 5.80 27.94
N ILE A 381 24.10 6.41 27.02
CA ILE A 381 22.65 6.42 26.98
C ILE A 381 22.25 5.59 25.75
N ASN A 382 21.89 4.33 25.98
CA ASN A 382 21.55 3.39 24.92
C ASN A 382 20.04 3.36 24.70
N PRO A 383 19.55 3.24 23.45
CA PRO A 383 18.18 2.83 23.22
C PRO A 383 17.95 1.42 23.81
N ASP A 384 16.81 1.17 24.46
CA ASP A 384 16.45 -0.16 24.93
C ASP A 384 15.75 -0.96 23.81
N PRO A 385 16.39 -1.99 23.22
CA PRO A 385 15.81 -2.74 22.11
C PRO A 385 14.64 -3.64 22.55
N ASN A 386 14.46 -3.86 23.87
CA ASN A 386 13.42 -4.74 24.41
C ASN A 386 12.24 -3.99 25.01
N ALA A 387 12.21 -2.66 24.88
CA ALA A 387 11.09 -1.87 25.37
C ALA A 387 9.89 -1.97 24.42
N ASP A 388 8.69 -2.00 24.98
CA ASP A 388 7.43 -1.95 24.20
C ASP A 388 7.32 -0.63 23.40
N TYR A 389 8.10 0.39 23.77
CA TYR A 389 8.20 1.69 23.11
C TYR A 389 9.67 2.13 22.97
N LEU A 390 10.02 2.75 21.83
CA LEU A 390 11.37 3.26 21.54
C LEU A 390 11.87 4.37 22.50
N MET A 391 11.00 4.87 23.39
CA MET A 391 11.27 5.99 24.30
C MET A 391 11.95 5.60 25.62
N ARG A 392 12.21 4.30 25.85
CA ARG A 392 12.96 3.86 27.03
C ARG A 392 14.44 3.73 26.70
N ASN A 393 15.27 4.33 27.54
CA ASN A 393 16.71 4.33 27.39
C ASN A 393 17.38 3.64 28.58
N LYS A 394 18.50 2.97 28.30
CA LYS A 394 19.37 2.35 29.29
C LYS A 394 20.58 3.26 29.52
N LEU A 395 20.64 3.83 30.72
CA LEU A 395 21.73 4.71 31.18
C LEU A 395 22.80 3.89 31.89
N ASN A 396 24.01 3.90 31.34
CA ASN A 396 25.20 3.34 31.96
C ASN A 396 26.14 4.45 32.43
N ILE A 397 26.64 4.36 33.67
CA ILE A 397 27.56 5.35 34.25
C ILE A 397 28.83 4.62 34.70
N LEU A 398 29.96 5.06 34.17
CA LEU A 398 31.30 4.53 34.42
C LEU A 398 32.14 5.59 35.13
N PHE A 399 32.80 5.21 36.23
CA PHE A 399 33.66 6.09 37.02
C PHE A 399 35.12 5.65 36.88
N PHE A 400 35.97 6.56 36.40
CA PHE A 400 37.41 6.39 36.26
C PHE A 400 38.14 7.33 37.23
N ASP A 401 38.09 7.02 38.52
CA ASP A 401 38.72 7.85 39.56
C ASP A 401 40.24 7.52 39.64
N ARG A 402 41.08 8.55 39.57
CA ARG A 402 42.54 8.52 39.70
C ARG A 402 43.01 8.99 41.08
N SER A 403 42.22 9.82 41.75
CA SER A 403 42.63 10.53 42.96
C SER A 403 42.21 9.86 44.28
N SER A 404 41.11 9.10 44.30
CA SER A 404 40.61 8.35 45.48
C SER A 404 39.46 7.42 45.08
N ASN A 405 39.46 6.18 45.57
CA ASN A 405 38.43 5.17 45.28
C ASN A 405 37.28 5.26 46.32
N ASP A 406 36.76 6.47 46.57
CA ASP A 406 35.72 6.67 47.58
C ASP A 406 34.32 6.29 47.08
N ASP A 407 33.77 5.24 47.68
CA ASP A 407 32.46 4.71 47.33
C ASP A 407 31.31 5.63 47.78
N THR A 408 31.49 6.38 48.87
CA THR A 408 30.45 7.28 49.37
C THR A 408 30.21 8.44 48.41
N SER A 409 31.29 9.07 47.92
CA SER A 409 31.23 10.12 46.91
C SER A 409 30.58 9.64 45.60
N ARG A 410 30.89 8.42 45.14
CA ARG A 410 30.23 7.82 43.95
C ARG A 410 28.71 7.67 44.14
N GLN A 411 28.28 7.21 45.31
CA GLN A 411 26.86 7.06 45.61
C GLN A 411 26.14 8.40 45.69
N GLU A 412 26.76 9.43 46.26
CA GLU A 412 26.19 10.77 46.32
C GLU A 412 26.00 11.38 44.91
N ARG A 413 27.03 11.28 44.06
CA ARG A 413 26.96 11.71 42.65
C ARG A 413 25.83 11.00 41.90
N LEU A 414 25.75 9.68 42.04
CA LEU A 414 24.71 8.88 41.41
C LEU A 414 23.30 9.25 41.88
N ARG A 415 23.11 9.48 43.20
CA ARG A 415 21.83 9.94 43.74
C ARG A 415 21.47 11.34 43.24
N HIS A 416 22.44 12.21 43.06
CA HIS A 416 22.22 13.55 42.53
C HIS A 416 21.75 13.51 41.08
N ILE A 417 22.45 12.77 40.21
CA ILE A 417 22.06 12.55 38.81
C ILE A 417 20.61 12.06 38.72
N ILE A 418 20.26 10.99 39.46
CA ILE A 418 18.91 10.43 39.44
C ILE A 418 17.87 11.43 39.96
N ARG A 419 18.21 12.28 40.93
CA ARG A 419 17.31 13.31 41.44
C ARG A 419 17.02 14.38 40.38
N VAL A 420 18.05 14.86 39.69
CA VAL A 420 17.91 15.87 38.61
C VAL A 420 17.11 15.31 37.44
N LEU A 421 17.40 14.08 37.00
CA LEU A 421 16.63 13.40 35.96
C LEU A 421 15.13 13.30 36.34
N ARG A 422 14.82 12.93 37.58
CA ARG A 422 13.43 12.91 38.07
C ARG A 422 12.80 14.31 38.16
N ALA A 423 13.57 15.32 38.55
CA ALA A 423 13.09 16.69 38.67
C ALA A 423 12.74 17.29 37.29
N GLY A 424 13.49 16.97 36.24
CA GLY A 424 13.14 17.32 34.85
C GLY A 424 12.11 16.39 34.22
N GLY A 425 11.41 15.59 35.01
CA GLY A 425 10.21 14.88 34.58
C GLY A 425 10.41 13.48 34.02
N LEU A 426 11.61 12.90 34.15
CA LEU A 426 11.91 11.54 33.71
C LEU A 426 11.64 10.51 34.80
N GLU A 427 11.18 9.34 34.41
CA GLU A 427 11.09 8.17 35.30
C GLU A 427 12.41 7.40 35.25
N CYS A 428 13.02 7.19 36.43
CA CYS A 428 14.30 6.48 36.54
C CYS A 428 14.21 5.32 37.52
N THR A 429 14.63 4.13 37.08
CA THR A 429 14.79 2.98 37.98
C THR A 429 15.99 3.18 38.92
N GLN A 430 15.98 2.48 40.05
CA GLN A 430 17.11 2.56 40.98
C GLN A 430 18.37 1.96 40.32
N PRO A 431 19.52 2.67 40.33
CA PRO A 431 20.73 2.17 39.71
C PRO A 431 21.24 0.87 40.34
N VAL A 432 21.56 -0.11 39.50
CA VAL A 432 22.16 -1.40 39.87
C VAL A 432 23.53 -1.57 39.23
N CYS A 433 24.39 -2.43 39.79
CA CYS A 433 25.65 -2.77 39.12
C CYS A 433 25.37 -3.71 37.94
N VAL A 434 26.03 -3.49 36.81
CA VAL A 434 26.05 -4.45 35.70
C VAL A 434 26.66 -5.76 36.20
N ALA A 435 25.97 -6.87 35.94
CA ALA A 435 26.39 -8.20 36.39
C ALA A 435 27.82 -8.54 35.93
N GLY A 436 28.67 -8.97 36.87
CA GLY A 436 30.07 -9.30 36.61
C GLY A 436 31.05 -8.13 36.76
N THR A 437 30.56 -6.90 36.95
CA THR A 437 31.40 -5.71 37.23
C THR A 437 31.46 -5.36 38.71
N GLU A 438 30.79 -6.12 39.57
CA GLU A 438 30.64 -5.80 40.98
C GLU A 438 32.00 -5.76 41.68
N ASN A 439 32.18 -4.72 42.48
CA ASN A 439 33.38 -4.49 43.27
C ASN A 439 34.68 -4.27 42.46
N GLN A 440 34.61 -4.09 41.15
CA GLN A 440 35.76 -3.79 40.28
C GLN A 440 35.78 -2.34 39.81
N ALA A 441 36.97 -1.71 39.76
CA ALA A 441 37.12 -0.41 39.11
C ALA A 441 36.81 -0.55 37.61
N SER A 442 36.27 0.49 36.98
CA SER A 442 36.03 0.49 35.53
C SER A 442 37.36 0.41 34.79
N MET A 443 37.61 -0.72 34.13
CA MET A 443 38.82 -0.97 33.33
C MET A 443 38.59 -0.81 31.83
N GLU A 444 37.38 -0.42 31.41
CA GLU A 444 37.01 -0.21 30.00
C GLU A 444 37.59 1.12 29.46
N THR A 445 38.92 1.26 29.46
CA THR A 445 39.60 2.48 29.01
C THR A 445 39.36 2.79 27.54
N GLU A 446 38.99 1.79 26.73
CA GLU A 446 38.53 1.96 25.34
C GLU A 446 37.33 2.92 25.23
N ARG A 447 36.50 3.02 26.28
CA ARG A 447 35.34 3.94 26.35
C ARG A 447 35.73 5.41 26.59
N LEU A 448 36.99 5.67 26.95
CA LEU A 448 37.52 7.03 27.06
C LEU A 448 38.02 7.56 25.71
N ASP A 449 38.17 6.69 24.69
CA ASP A 449 38.61 7.06 23.35
C ASP A 449 37.41 7.37 22.44
N PHE A 450 36.97 8.62 22.48
CA PHE A 450 35.86 9.10 21.67
C PHE A 450 36.18 9.12 20.18
N THR A 451 37.45 9.00 19.78
CA THR A 451 37.82 8.84 18.36
C THR A 451 37.34 7.48 17.84
N GLN A 452 37.44 6.43 18.66
CA GLN A 452 36.96 5.08 18.29
C GLN A 452 35.44 5.00 18.33
N ILE A 453 34.80 5.68 19.29
CA ILE A 453 33.33 5.75 19.39
C ILE A 453 32.73 6.40 18.14
N ARG A 454 33.31 7.52 17.66
CA ARG A 454 32.90 8.16 16.40
C ARG A 454 33.07 7.27 15.16
N GLN A 455 34.03 6.34 15.19
CA GLN A 455 34.23 5.36 14.13
C GLN A 455 33.28 4.14 14.22
N GLY A 456 32.40 4.10 15.23
CA GLY A 456 31.48 2.97 15.46
C GLY A 456 32.19 1.68 15.89
N LYS A 457 33.39 1.78 16.47
CA LYS A 457 34.21 0.63 16.89
C LYS A 457 34.12 0.34 18.38
N ALA A 458 33.13 0.89 19.07
CA ALA A 458 32.99 0.68 20.49
C ALA A 458 32.58 -0.78 20.75
N ALA A 459 33.29 -1.49 21.63
CA ALA A 459 32.90 -2.85 22.00
C ALA A 459 31.49 -2.83 22.66
N PRO A 460 30.65 -3.88 22.58
CA PRO A 460 29.44 -3.94 23.39
C PRO A 460 29.80 -4.05 24.89
N LEU A 461 28.95 -3.52 25.78
CA LEU A 461 29.11 -3.74 27.23
C LEU A 461 29.02 -5.25 27.47
N THR A 462 30.17 -5.90 27.69
CA THR A 462 30.21 -7.36 27.79
C THR A 462 29.59 -7.78 29.12
N THR A 463 28.40 -8.38 29.07
CA THR A 463 28.03 -9.40 30.07
C THR A 463 29.02 -10.54 29.90
N ARG A 464 30.06 -10.61 30.75
CA ARG A 464 30.81 -11.86 30.90
C ARG A 464 29.84 -12.90 31.43
N GLN A 465 29.23 -13.67 30.53
CA GLN A 465 28.65 -14.97 30.89
C GLN A 465 29.79 -15.78 31.52
N ARG A 466 29.53 -16.33 32.71
CA ARG A 466 30.47 -17.17 33.45
C ARG A 466 30.82 -18.43 32.67
#